data_AF-A0A7L2RP01-F1
#
_entry.id   AF-A0A7L2RP01-F1
#
_cell.length_a   1.000
_cell.length_b   1.000
_cell.length_c   1.000
_cell.angle_alpha   90.00
_cell.angle_beta   90.00
_cell.angle_gamma   90.00
#
_symmetry.space_group_name_H-M   'P 1'
#
loop_
_entity.id
_entity.type
_entity.pdbx_description
1 polymer ?
#
loop_
_entity_poly.entity_id
_entity_poly.type
_entity_poly.pdbx_seq_one_letter_code
_entity_poly.pdbx_strand_id
1 'polypeptide(L)'
;MWSVANEPASELPPAAFYFKTLIAHTKALDPSRPVTFVTDANYALDRGAPYVDVICVNSYFSWYHDPGHLEVIPLQLTAQFENWYQTYQKPIIQSEYGADSVPGLHSVS
;
A
#
# COMPACT_ATOMS: atom_id res chain seq x y z
N MET A 1 8.36 -10.38 -9.30
CA MET A 1 7.31 -10.20 -8.30
C MET A 1 5.98 -10.14 -9.03
N TRP A 2 4.93 -10.76 -8.50
CA TRP A 2 3.57 -10.67 -9.03
C TRP A 2 2.73 -9.78 -8.12
N SER A 3 2.04 -8.78 -8.68
CA SER A 3 1.00 -8.04 -7.95
C SER A 3 -0.37 -8.56 -8.39
N VAL A 4 -1.18 -9.07 -7.47
CA VAL A 4 -2.44 -9.76 -7.80
C VAL A 4 -3.69 -8.88 -7.70
N ALA A 5 -3.58 -7.70 -7.09
CA ALA A 5 -4.66 -6.73 -6.96
C ALA A 5 -4.10 -5.32 -6.66
N ASN A 6 -4.94 -4.30 -6.85
CA ASN A 6 -4.66 -2.91 -6.51
C ASN A 6 -5.83 -2.33 -5.71
N GLU A 7 -5.53 -1.75 -4.53
CA GLU A 7 -6.49 -1.10 -3.62
C GLU A 7 -7.78 -1.92 -3.40
N PRO A 8 -7.67 -3.23 -3.07
CA PRO A 8 -8.84 -3.99 -2.69
C PRO A 8 -9.33 -3.54 -1.31
N ALA A 9 -10.62 -3.73 -1.02
CA ALA A 9 -11.17 -3.63 0.34
C ALA A 9 -10.66 -4.78 1.24
N SER A 10 -9.36 -4.75 1.56
CA SER A 10 -8.61 -5.80 2.27
C SER A 10 -8.95 -5.88 3.76
N GLU A 11 -9.67 -4.90 4.29
CA GLU A 11 -10.17 -4.84 5.66
C GLU A 11 -11.41 -5.72 5.90
N LEU A 12 -12.13 -6.06 4.83
CA LEU A 12 -13.38 -6.83 4.91
C LEU A 12 -13.13 -8.26 5.43
N PRO A 13 -14.01 -8.83 6.27
CA PRO A 13 -13.82 -10.17 6.82
C PRO A 13 -13.49 -11.28 5.80
N PRO A 14 -14.11 -11.34 4.60
CA PRO A 14 -13.77 -12.34 3.59
C PRO A 14 -12.37 -12.19 2.96
N ALA A 15 -11.76 -11.01 3.04
CA ALA A 15 -10.51 -10.68 2.36
C ALA A 15 -9.34 -11.57 2.80
N ALA A 16 -9.27 -11.95 4.09
CA ALA A 16 -8.24 -12.85 4.58
C ALA A 16 -8.21 -14.18 3.82
N PHE A 17 -9.35 -14.85 3.73
CA PHE A 17 -9.45 -16.14 3.03
C PHE A 17 -9.20 -15.98 1.53
N TYR A 18 -9.75 -14.93 0.94
CA TYR A 18 -9.56 -14.61 -0.47
C TYR A 18 -8.08 -14.44 -0.82
N PHE A 19 -7.36 -13.54 -0.12
CA PHE A 19 -5.95 -13.26 -0.42
C PHE A 19 -5.02 -14.40 -0.05
N LYS A 20 -5.29 -15.12 1.05
CA LYS A 20 -4.56 -16.36 1.35
C LYS A 20 -4.62 -17.35 0.18
N THR A 21 -5.81 -17.55 -0.38
CA THR A 21 -6.03 -18.51 -1.47
C THR A 21 -5.38 -18.04 -2.77
N LEU A 22 -5.61 -16.78 -3.15
CA LEU A 22 -5.08 -16.20 -4.38
C LEU A 22 -3.55 -16.19 -4.38
N ILE A 23 -2.92 -15.72 -3.30
CA ILE A 23 -1.46 -15.64 -3.20
C ILE A 23 -0.84 -17.04 -3.20
N ALA A 24 -1.41 -17.99 -2.46
CA ALA A 24 -0.94 -19.38 -2.47
C ALA A 24 -1.04 -20.00 -3.87
N HIS A 25 -2.12 -19.73 -4.58
CA HIS A 25 -2.30 -20.21 -5.96
C HIS A 25 -1.26 -19.60 -6.91
N THR A 26 -1.01 -18.29 -6.85
CA THR A 26 0.02 -17.63 -7.66
C THR A 26 1.39 -18.23 -7.43
N LYS A 27 1.77 -18.47 -6.16
CA LYS A 27 3.05 -19.12 -5.81
C LYS A 27 3.15 -20.57 -6.31
N ALA A 28 2.04 -21.30 -6.35
CA ALA A 28 2.03 -22.67 -6.88
C ALA A 28 2.28 -22.70 -8.40
N LEU A 29 1.83 -21.67 -9.12
CA LEU A 29 2.08 -21.54 -10.56
C LEU A 29 3.50 -21.07 -10.88
N ASP A 30 4.06 -20.18 -10.07
CA ASP A 30 5.43 -19.69 -10.20
C ASP A 30 6.11 -19.52 -8.83
N PRO A 31 6.86 -20.53 -8.37
CA PRO A 31 7.55 -20.47 -7.09
C PRO A 31 8.83 -19.61 -7.13
N SER A 32 9.24 -19.08 -8.30
CA SER A 32 10.51 -18.35 -8.45
C SER A 32 10.41 -16.86 -8.11
N ARG A 33 9.20 -16.32 -7.91
CA ARG A 33 8.95 -14.89 -7.71
C ARG A 33 8.12 -14.63 -6.45
N PRO A 34 8.40 -13.55 -5.70
CA PRO A 34 7.54 -13.13 -4.60
C PRO A 34 6.19 -12.62 -5.12
N VAL A 35 5.17 -12.66 -4.26
CA VAL A 35 3.80 -12.24 -4.56
C VAL A 35 3.36 -11.15 -3.58
N THR A 36 2.68 -10.14 -4.10
CA THR A 36 2.13 -9.01 -3.37
C THR A 36 0.73 -8.65 -3.89
N PHE A 37 0.04 -7.78 -3.19
CA PHE A 37 -0.98 -6.89 -3.75
C PHE A 37 -0.70 -5.49 -3.20
N VAL A 38 -1.21 -4.47 -3.89
CA VAL A 38 -1.03 -3.07 -3.50
C VAL A 38 -2.19 -2.64 -2.60
N THR A 39 -1.90 -2.09 -1.43
CA THR A 39 -2.89 -1.70 -0.42
C THR A 39 -2.87 -0.19 -0.15
N ASP A 40 -4.05 0.40 0.06
CA ASP A 40 -4.28 1.71 0.65
C ASP A 40 -4.96 1.60 2.04
N ALA A 41 -5.15 0.37 2.54
CA ALA A 41 -5.83 0.12 3.80
C ALA A 41 -4.97 0.46 5.02
N ASN A 42 -5.62 0.61 6.18
CA ASN A 42 -4.93 0.78 7.45
C ASN A 42 -4.18 -0.51 7.84
N TYR A 43 -2.90 -0.38 8.21
CA TYR A 43 -2.03 -1.50 8.61
C TYR A 43 -2.63 -2.43 9.68
N ALA A 44 -3.48 -1.92 10.59
CA ALA A 44 -4.07 -2.70 11.67
C ALA A 44 -5.33 -3.47 11.22
N LEU A 45 -5.94 -3.07 10.11
CA LEU A 45 -7.19 -3.63 9.60
C LEU A 45 -6.98 -4.50 8.37
N ASP A 46 -5.84 -4.37 7.68
CA ASP A 46 -5.55 -5.13 6.46
C ASP A 46 -5.43 -6.63 6.75
N ARG A 47 -6.42 -7.38 6.28
CA ARG A 47 -6.50 -8.83 6.45
C ARG A 47 -5.78 -9.60 5.36
N GLY A 48 -5.36 -8.95 4.27
CA GLY A 48 -4.59 -9.54 3.18
C GLY A 48 -3.08 -9.46 3.40
N ALA A 49 -2.59 -8.39 4.05
CA ALA A 49 -1.18 -8.12 4.31
C ALA A 49 -0.40 -9.25 5.04
N PRO A 50 -1.01 -10.07 5.93
CA PRO A 50 -0.31 -11.23 6.48
C PRO A 50 0.21 -12.21 5.42
N TYR A 51 -0.39 -12.26 4.22
CA TYR A 51 -0.11 -13.29 3.22
C TYR A 51 0.88 -12.88 2.12
N VAL A 52 1.15 -11.59 1.93
CA VAL A 52 2.10 -11.10 0.91
C VAL A 52 3.56 -11.35 1.31
N ASP A 53 4.47 -11.42 0.35
CA ASP A 53 5.92 -11.49 0.60
C ASP A 53 6.55 -10.10 0.80
N VAL A 54 6.02 -9.10 0.08
CA VAL A 54 6.44 -7.70 0.10
C VAL A 54 5.20 -6.85 0.26
N ILE A 55 5.23 -5.85 1.13
CA ILE A 55 4.12 -4.92 1.33
C ILE A 55 4.29 -3.77 0.33
N CYS A 56 3.27 -3.51 -0.48
CA CYS A 56 3.22 -2.35 -1.36
C CYS A 56 2.10 -1.43 -0.87
N VAL A 57 2.44 -0.19 -0.50
CA VAL A 57 1.50 0.77 0.07
C VAL A 57 1.33 1.96 -0.87
N ASN A 58 0.07 2.33 -1.12
CA ASN A 58 -0.31 3.57 -1.77
C ASN A 58 -0.68 4.60 -0.70
N SER A 59 -0.14 5.81 -0.78
CA SER A 59 -0.51 6.89 0.14
C SER A 59 -0.30 8.26 -0.51
N TYR A 60 -1.27 9.13 -0.30
CA TYR A 60 -1.39 10.44 -0.95
C TYR A 60 -1.54 11.55 0.09
N PHE A 61 -0.62 11.60 1.06
CA PHE A 61 -0.55 12.66 2.08
C PHE A 61 -0.38 14.04 1.43
N SER A 62 -1.04 15.06 1.97
CA SER A 62 -1.16 16.40 1.38
C SER A 62 -1.95 16.50 0.08
N TRP A 63 -2.50 15.38 -0.41
CA TRP A 63 -3.35 15.35 -1.60
C TRP A 63 -4.80 14.97 -1.26
N TYR A 64 -5.07 13.69 -0.99
CA TYR A 64 -6.42 13.25 -0.58
C TYR A 64 -6.75 13.59 0.87
N HIS A 65 -5.72 13.74 1.71
CA HIS A 65 -5.83 14.15 3.11
C HIS A 65 -4.88 15.32 3.38
N ASP A 66 -5.30 16.23 4.25
CA ASP A 66 -4.56 17.44 4.61
C ASP A 66 -4.09 18.26 3.39
N PRO A 67 -4.99 18.57 2.42
CA PRO A 67 -4.60 19.09 1.11
C PRO A 67 -3.81 20.40 1.22
N GLY A 68 -2.61 20.43 0.63
CA GLY A 68 -1.73 21.60 0.62
C GLY A 68 -0.81 21.74 1.84
N HIS A 69 -0.96 20.90 2.87
CA HIS A 69 -0.09 20.88 4.04
C HIS A 69 1.13 19.97 3.82
N LEU A 70 2.14 20.46 3.11
CA LEU A 70 3.34 19.66 2.80
C LEU A 70 4.14 19.26 4.05
N GLU A 71 4.02 20.03 5.13
CA GLU A 71 4.69 19.78 6.40
C GLU A 71 4.23 18.47 7.08
N VAL A 72 3.06 17.94 6.73
CA VAL A 72 2.57 16.67 7.30
C VAL A 72 3.18 15.44 6.63
N ILE A 73 3.68 15.56 5.39
CA ILE A 73 4.15 14.42 4.59
C ILE A 73 5.26 13.64 5.33
N PRO A 74 6.35 14.27 5.83
CA PRO A 74 7.41 13.51 6.50
C PRO A 74 6.92 12.81 7.76
N LEU A 75 6.03 13.44 8.52
CA LEU A 75 5.48 12.92 9.77
C LEU A 75 4.58 11.70 9.52
N GLN A 76 3.61 11.84 8.63
CA GLN A 76 2.64 10.79 8.32
C GLN A 76 3.29 9.61 7.58
N LEU A 77 4.22 9.89 6.66
CA LEU A 77 4.94 8.85 5.92
C LEU A 77 5.88 8.04 6.82
N THR A 78 6.57 8.70 7.75
CA THR A 78 7.41 8.00 8.75
C THR A 78 6.55 7.09 9.61
N ALA A 79 5.45 7.63 10.16
CA ALA A 79 4.52 6.85 10.98
C ALA A 79 3.92 5.66 10.19
N GLN A 80 3.57 5.85 8.93
CA GLN A 80 3.09 4.76 8.05
C GLN A 80 4.11 3.63 7.98
N PHE A 81 5.37 3.93 7.60
CA PHE A 81 6.38 2.88 7.44
C PHE A 81 6.75 2.20 8.75
N GLU A 82 6.83 2.95 9.86
CA GLU A 82 7.07 2.37 11.18
C GLU A 82 5.95 1.40 11.58
N ASN A 83 4.69 1.80 11.43
CA ASN A 83 3.53 0.97 11.78
C ASN A 83 3.46 -0.31 10.93
N TRP A 84 3.63 -0.20 9.61
CA TRP A 84 3.66 -1.35 8.71
C TRP A 84 4.81 -2.31 9.05
N TYR A 85 6.01 -1.78 9.27
CA TYR A 85 7.19 -2.60 9.53
C TYR A 85 7.13 -3.28 10.90
N GLN A 86 6.72 -2.57 11.94
CA GLN A 86 6.54 -3.12 13.29
C GLN A 86 5.50 -4.25 13.32
N THR A 87 4.42 -4.11 12.54
CA THR A 87 3.32 -5.09 12.51
C THR A 87 3.69 -6.37 11.77
N TYR A 88 4.35 -6.26 10.60
CA TYR A 88 4.51 -7.41 9.70
C TYR A 88 5.95 -7.84 9.44
N GLN A 89 6.95 -7.00 9.72
CA GLN A 89 8.38 -7.30 9.55
C GLN A 89 8.74 -7.78 8.13
N LYS A 90 8.12 -7.17 7.11
CA LYS A 90 8.34 -7.46 5.69
C LYS A 90 8.96 -6.25 4.98
N PRO A 91 9.67 -6.44 3.86
CA PRO A 91 10.08 -5.33 3.00
C PRO A 91 8.87 -4.51 2.55
N ILE A 92 9.03 -3.19 2.49
CA ILE A 92 7.97 -2.25 2.12
C ILE A 92 8.40 -1.48 0.86
N ILE A 93 7.46 -1.31 -0.08
CA ILE A 93 7.58 -0.46 -1.26
C ILE A 93 6.46 0.59 -1.20
N GLN A 94 6.82 1.87 -1.36
CA GLN A 94 5.84 2.91 -1.70
C GLN A 94 5.49 2.74 -3.18
N SER A 95 4.34 2.15 -3.48
CA SER A 95 3.95 1.84 -4.87
C SER A 95 3.38 3.04 -5.60
N GLU A 96 2.62 3.88 -4.89
CA GLU A 96 2.06 5.11 -5.45
C GLU A 96 2.13 6.26 -4.46
N TYR A 97 2.46 7.44 -4.99
CA TYR A 97 2.40 8.72 -4.32
C TYR A 97 2.37 9.80 -5.40
N GLY A 98 1.70 10.93 -5.15
CA GLY A 98 1.64 12.01 -6.12
C GLY A 98 0.59 13.05 -5.78
N ALA A 99 0.40 13.98 -6.72
CA ALA A 99 -0.64 14.99 -6.71
C ALA A 99 -1.00 15.29 -8.17
N ASP A 100 -2.26 15.63 -8.44
CA ASP A 100 -2.64 16.07 -9.78
C ASP A 100 -1.91 17.38 -10.13
N SER A 101 -1.48 17.48 -11.39
CA SER A 101 -0.78 18.66 -11.91
C SER A 101 -1.28 19.00 -13.30
N VAL A 102 -1.81 20.22 -13.45
CA VAL A 102 -2.21 20.77 -14.74
C VAL A 102 -0.98 21.39 -15.42
N PRO A 103 -0.54 20.91 -16.59
CA PRO A 103 0.63 21.45 -17.27
C PRO A 103 0.53 22.96 -17.52
N GLY A 104 1.55 23.72 -17.11
CA GLY A 104 1.61 25.18 -17.28
C GLY A 104 0.83 26.00 -16.24
N LEU A 105 0.12 25.35 -15.30
CA LEU A 105 -0.45 26.04 -14.15
C LEU A 105 0.65 26.27 -13.11
N HIS A 106 1.00 27.52 -12.88
CA HIS A 106 1.94 27.93 -11.84
C HIS A 106 1.22 28.80 -10.81
N SER A 107 1.49 28.58 -9.54
CA SER A 107 1.18 29.56 -8.49
C SER A 107 2.35 30.53 -8.38
N VAL A 108 2.11 31.81 -8.62
CA VAL A 108 3.04 32.89 -8.28
C VAL A 108 2.68 33.38 -6.89
N SER A 109 3.40 32.90 -5.89
CA SER A 109 3.41 33.46 -4.53
C SER A 109 4.73 34.14 -4.27
#